data_AF-A0A2N0R071-F1
#
_entry.id   AF-A0A2N0R071-F1
#
_cell.length_a   1.000
_cell.length_b   1.000
_cell.length_c   1.000
_cell.angle_alpha   90.00
_cell.angle_beta   90.00
_cell.angle_gamma   90.00
#
_symmetry.space_group_name_H-M   'P 1'
#
loop_
_entity.id
_entity.type
_entity.pdbx_description
1 polymer ?
#
loop_
_entity_poly.entity_id
_entity_poly.type
_entity_poly.pdbx_seq_one_letter_code
_entity_poly.pdbx_strand_id
1 'polypeptide(L)'
;MSMDKSRTTNEEALDFVSKFNEIYFQTVTYHLSSFIQDGFLKDLFEKNPSVPKDKAQILIERFGESANPANFTLQAQAMNIQPTTLSLIFSIALYFASRSWDNFSTQFYYKFGNTGDDDDDDDDKSQDTDDYLMDASPFFEQDVDDLIRQGFQKPPNPVPIKLPSMPDIVMPPVDQT
;
A
#
# COMPACT_ATOMS: atom_id res chain seq x y z
N MET A 1 -22.86 36.22 -8.60
CA MET A 1 -21.78 35.90 -7.65
C MET A 1 -21.16 34.59 -8.12
N SER A 2 -19.90 34.62 -8.54
CA SER A 2 -19.16 33.39 -8.86
C SER A 2 -18.80 32.72 -7.53
N MET A 3 -19.35 31.54 -7.27
CA MET A 3 -18.89 30.74 -6.13
C MET A 3 -17.47 30.30 -6.44
N ASP A 4 -16.54 30.67 -5.57
CA ASP A 4 -15.16 30.21 -5.61
C ASP A 4 -15.15 28.69 -5.35
N LYS A 5 -15.23 27.89 -6.44
CA LYS A 5 -15.29 26.42 -6.41
C LYS A 5 -14.05 25.81 -5.73
N SER A 6 -12.96 26.57 -5.58
CA SER A 6 -11.73 26.11 -4.94
C SER A 6 -11.90 25.77 -3.45
N ARG A 7 -12.88 26.37 -2.78
CA ARG A 7 -13.14 26.14 -1.35
C ARG A 7 -13.95 24.87 -1.09
N THR A 8 -14.91 24.54 -1.96
CA THR A 8 -15.79 23.37 -1.81
C THR A 8 -15.10 22.06 -2.15
N THR A 9 -14.25 22.04 -3.18
CA THR A 9 -13.47 20.85 -3.59
C THR A 9 -12.45 20.41 -2.54
N ASN A 10 -11.98 21.32 -1.68
CA ASN A 10 -11.02 21.00 -0.63
C ASN A 10 -11.67 20.22 0.52
N GLU A 11 -12.88 20.59 0.96
CA GLU A 11 -13.58 19.90 2.06
C GLU A 11 -13.91 18.44 1.70
N GLU A 12 -14.39 18.20 0.48
CA GLU A 12 -14.71 16.85 0.00
C GLU A 12 -13.46 15.98 -0.20
N ALA A 13 -12.34 16.57 -0.65
CA ALA A 13 -11.06 15.88 -0.75
C ALA A 13 -10.50 15.51 0.64
N LEU A 14 -10.62 16.40 1.63
CA LEU A 14 -10.23 16.13 3.01
C LEU A 14 -11.09 15.04 3.65
N ASP A 15 -12.41 15.06 3.40
CA ASP A 15 -13.32 14.00 3.85
C ASP A 15 -12.99 12.64 3.21
N PHE A 16 -12.67 12.62 1.91
CA PHE A 16 -12.21 11.41 1.21
C PHE A 16 -10.93 10.85 1.85
N VAL A 17 -9.90 11.69 2.04
CA VAL A 17 -8.64 11.26 2.67
C VAL A 17 -8.88 10.75 4.09
N SER A 18 -9.76 11.40 4.86
CA SER A 18 -10.08 10.98 6.22
C SER A 18 -10.78 9.61 6.30
N LYS A 19 -11.54 9.23 5.27
CA LYS A 19 -12.28 7.95 5.20
C LYS A 19 -11.50 6.86 4.48
N PHE A 20 -10.39 7.20 3.84
CA PHE A 20 -9.61 6.24 3.06
C PHE A 20 -8.93 5.16 3.93
N ASN A 21 -8.82 5.36 5.23
CA ASN A 21 -8.24 4.38 6.14
C ASN A 21 -8.93 3.01 6.07
N GLU A 22 -10.26 2.96 5.93
CA GLU A 22 -11.02 1.73 5.81
C GLU A 22 -10.67 0.98 4.53
N ILE A 23 -10.63 1.69 3.40
CA ILE A 23 -10.25 1.18 2.09
C ILE A 23 -8.79 0.70 2.11
N TYR A 24 -7.90 1.44 2.75
CA TYR A 24 -6.50 1.05 2.97
C TYR A 24 -6.42 -0.31 3.68
N PHE A 25 -7.10 -0.48 4.82
CA PHE A 25 -7.02 -1.73 5.59
C PHE A 25 -7.68 -2.92 4.87
N GLN A 26 -8.74 -2.69 4.10
CA GLN A 26 -9.34 -3.71 3.24
C GLN A 26 -8.35 -4.16 2.16
N THR A 27 -7.71 -3.20 1.47
CA THR A 27 -6.70 -3.46 0.44
C THR A 27 -5.54 -4.28 1.00
N VAL A 28 -5.04 -3.92 2.19
CA VAL A 28 -3.97 -4.66 2.88
C VAL A 28 -4.41 -6.08 3.22
N THR A 29 -5.60 -6.25 3.80
CA THR A 29 -6.15 -7.57 4.19
C THR A 29 -6.29 -8.48 2.98
N TYR A 30 -6.85 -7.98 1.88
CA TYR A 30 -7.01 -8.72 0.64
C TYR A 30 -5.67 -9.24 0.10
N HIS A 31 -4.70 -8.34 -0.04
CA HIS A 31 -3.39 -8.72 -0.58
C HIS A 31 -2.60 -9.64 0.36
N LEU A 32 -2.73 -9.52 1.70
CA LEU A 32 -2.11 -10.45 2.65
C LEU A 32 -2.72 -11.85 2.52
N SER A 33 -4.03 -11.91 2.38
CA SER A 33 -4.77 -13.17 2.20
C SER A 33 -4.35 -13.87 0.90
N SER A 34 -4.05 -13.11 -0.15
CA SER A 34 -3.60 -13.67 -1.43
C SER A 34 -2.36 -14.55 -1.31
N PHE A 35 -1.38 -14.19 -0.45
CA PHE A 35 -0.16 -14.99 -0.23
C PHE A 35 -0.40 -16.34 0.42
N ILE A 36 -1.53 -16.49 1.12
CA ILE A 36 -1.97 -17.76 1.70
C ILE A 36 -2.72 -18.56 0.64
N GLN A 37 -3.62 -17.91 -0.09
CA GLN A 37 -4.49 -18.54 -1.08
C GLN A 37 -3.71 -19.10 -2.27
N ASP A 38 -2.71 -18.37 -2.76
CA ASP A 38 -1.88 -18.80 -3.88
C ASP A 38 -0.71 -19.71 -3.46
N GLY A 39 -0.57 -20.00 -2.16
CA GLY A 39 0.47 -20.86 -1.63
C GLY A 39 1.88 -20.26 -1.67
N PHE A 40 2.04 -18.96 -1.94
CA PHE A 40 3.34 -18.30 -2.01
C PHE A 40 4.22 -18.58 -0.79
N LEU A 41 3.68 -18.43 0.43
CA LEU A 41 4.45 -18.70 1.65
C LEU A 41 4.80 -20.19 1.81
N LYS A 42 3.92 -21.09 1.37
CA LYS A 42 4.20 -22.53 1.37
C LYS A 42 5.39 -22.84 0.46
N ASP A 43 5.40 -22.24 -0.73
CA ASP A 43 6.46 -22.43 -1.71
C ASP A 43 7.80 -21.84 -1.27
N LEU A 44 7.78 -20.66 -0.66
CA LEU A 44 8.98 -20.00 -0.15
C LEU A 44 9.63 -20.76 1.02
N PHE A 45 8.82 -21.45 1.83
CA PHE A 45 9.28 -22.19 3.02
C PHE A 45 9.26 -23.71 2.86
N GLU A 46 9.07 -24.22 1.65
CA GLU A 46 9.14 -25.64 1.34
C GLU A 46 10.50 -26.22 1.77
N LYS A 47 10.46 -27.35 2.50
CA LYS A 47 11.64 -28.01 3.08
C LYS A 47 11.98 -29.33 2.39
N ASN A 48 11.18 -29.75 1.41
CA ASN A 48 11.39 -30.99 0.67
C ASN A 48 12.75 -30.99 -0.06
N PRO A 49 13.73 -31.82 0.39
CA PRO A 49 15.08 -31.80 -0.19
C PRO A 49 15.15 -32.37 -1.61
N SER A 50 14.10 -33.08 -2.04
CA SER A 50 13.97 -33.65 -3.40
C SER A 50 13.63 -32.60 -4.47
N VAL A 51 13.12 -31.43 -4.07
CA VAL A 51 12.82 -30.31 -4.98
C VAL A 51 13.35 -29.02 -4.34
N PRO A 52 14.67 -28.78 -4.35
CA PRO A 52 15.23 -27.55 -3.82
C PRO A 52 14.69 -26.36 -4.62
N LYS A 53 13.95 -25.49 -3.95
CA LYS A 53 13.44 -24.23 -4.50
C LYS A 53 14.41 -23.10 -4.19
N ASP A 54 14.74 -22.29 -5.20
CA ASP A 54 15.52 -21.07 -5.01
C ASP A 54 14.64 -19.97 -4.42
N LYS A 55 14.84 -19.69 -3.14
CA LYS A 55 14.07 -18.67 -2.40
C LYS A 55 14.36 -17.25 -2.88
N ALA A 56 15.57 -16.98 -3.35
CA ALA A 56 15.91 -15.67 -3.88
C ALA A 56 15.15 -15.44 -5.19
N GLN A 57 15.13 -16.44 -6.08
CA GLN A 57 14.37 -16.38 -7.32
C GLN A 57 12.87 -16.22 -7.06
N ILE A 58 12.28 -16.99 -6.13
CA ILE A 58 10.85 -16.85 -5.78
C ILE A 58 10.51 -15.42 -5.31
N LEU A 59 11.37 -14.81 -4.49
CA LEU A 59 11.17 -13.43 -4.02
C LEU A 59 11.29 -12.41 -5.16
N ILE A 60 12.27 -12.58 -6.04
CA ILE A 60 12.49 -11.71 -7.19
C ILE A 60 11.34 -11.82 -8.20
N GLU A 61 10.87 -13.04 -8.49
CA GLU A 61 9.72 -13.26 -9.37
C GLU A 61 8.45 -12.62 -8.82
N ARG A 62 8.27 -12.63 -7.49
CA ARG A 62 7.06 -12.07 -6.86
C ARG A 62 7.11 -10.55 -6.68
N PHE A 63 8.26 -10.00 -6.35
CA PHE A 63 8.39 -8.61 -5.88
C PHE A 63 9.41 -7.77 -6.66
N GLY A 64 10.11 -8.36 -7.64
CA GLY A 64 11.15 -7.73 -8.45
C GLY A 64 12.54 -7.77 -7.82
N GLU A 65 13.53 -7.22 -8.54
CA GLU A 65 14.96 -7.23 -8.16
C GLU A 65 15.26 -6.56 -6.82
N SER A 66 14.41 -5.61 -6.38
CA SER A 66 14.55 -4.97 -5.07
C SER A 66 14.40 -5.98 -3.92
N ALA A 67 13.70 -7.10 -4.15
CA ALA A 67 13.51 -8.18 -3.19
C ALA A 67 14.67 -9.18 -3.15
N ASN A 68 15.72 -8.99 -3.95
CA ASN A 68 16.88 -9.88 -3.90
C ASN A 68 17.47 -9.93 -2.47
N PRO A 69 17.53 -11.10 -1.80
CA PRO A 69 18.09 -11.21 -0.46
C PRO A 69 19.52 -10.69 -0.32
N ALA A 70 20.30 -10.67 -1.41
CA ALA A 70 21.66 -10.13 -1.42
C ALA A 70 21.70 -8.65 -0.99
N ASN A 71 20.67 -7.86 -1.35
CA ASN A 71 20.55 -6.44 -1.00
C ASN A 71 20.44 -6.22 0.52
N PHE A 72 20.06 -7.25 1.28
CA PHE A 72 19.78 -7.15 2.71
C PHE A 72 20.88 -7.76 3.58
N THR A 73 21.97 -8.29 3.01
CA THR A 73 22.98 -9.08 3.74
C THR A 73 23.57 -8.35 4.96
N LEU A 74 24.02 -7.11 4.79
CA LEU A 74 24.64 -6.34 5.87
C LEU A 74 23.65 -6.01 6.99
N GLN A 75 22.43 -5.59 6.62
CA GLN A 75 21.41 -5.22 7.60
C GLN A 75 20.86 -6.46 8.33
N ALA A 76 20.66 -7.56 7.61
CA ALA A 76 20.22 -8.82 8.18
C ALA A 76 21.24 -9.36 9.19
N GLN A 77 22.55 -9.23 8.88
CA GLN A 77 23.62 -9.54 9.83
C GLN A 77 23.56 -8.66 11.08
N ALA A 78 23.42 -7.34 10.91
CA ALA A 78 23.33 -6.40 12.04
C ALA A 78 22.10 -6.68 12.93
N MET A 79 20.99 -7.13 12.34
CA MET A 79 19.75 -7.45 13.04
C MET A 79 19.68 -8.91 13.52
N ASN A 80 20.68 -9.74 13.23
CA ASN A 80 20.71 -11.17 13.53
C ASN A 80 19.47 -11.94 12.99
N ILE A 81 19.11 -11.66 11.73
CA ILE A 81 18.03 -12.34 11.01
C ILE A 81 18.53 -12.86 9.66
N GLN A 82 17.81 -13.80 9.03
CA GLN A 82 18.20 -14.28 7.71
C GLN A 82 17.90 -13.21 6.64
N PRO A 83 18.78 -13.02 5.63
CA PRO A 83 18.53 -12.06 4.55
C PRO A 83 17.21 -12.30 3.80
N THR A 84 16.83 -13.56 3.60
CA THR A 84 15.54 -13.95 3.00
C THR A 84 14.35 -13.49 3.85
N THR A 85 14.47 -13.52 5.17
CA THR A 85 13.42 -13.05 6.09
C THR A 85 13.30 -11.54 6.04
N LEU A 86 14.42 -10.82 6.05
CA LEU A 86 14.40 -9.35 5.98
C LEU A 86 13.87 -8.86 4.63
N SER A 87 14.33 -9.48 3.54
CA SER A 87 13.79 -9.23 2.20
C SER A 87 12.28 -9.45 2.16
N LEU A 88 11.79 -10.61 2.63
CA LEU A 88 10.37 -10.92 2.64
C LEU A 88 9.55 -9.86 3.38
N ILE A 89 9.95 -9.46 4.60
CA ILE A 89 9.25 -8.44 5.39
C ILE A 89 9.23 -7.10 4.66
N PHE A 90 10.37 -6.67 4.14
CA PHE A 90 10.50 -5.40 3.43
C PHE A 90 9.66 -5.38 2.15
N SER A 91 9.75 -6.44 1.33
CA SER A 91 9.03 -6.57 0.07
C SER A 91 7.52 -6.66 0.27
N ILE A 92 7.06 -7.38 1.30
CA ILE A 92 5.66 -7.38 1.74
C ILE A 92 5.24 -5.94 2.03
N ALA A 93 5.91 -5.25 2.95
CA ALA A 93 5.53 -3.89 3.33
C ALA A 93 5.49 -2.92 2.15
N LEU A 94 6.52 -2.97 1.28
CA LEU A 94 6.61 -2.13 0.08
C LEU A 94 5.49 -2.44 -0.92
N TYR A 95 5.21 -3.73 -1.15
CA TYR A 95 4.14 -4.17 -2.04
C TYR A 95 2.78 -3.62 -1.59
N PHE A 96 2.47 -3.69 -0.30
CA PHE A 96 1.21 -3.15 0.24
C PHE A 96 1.14 -1.62 0.15
N ALA A 97 2.23 -0.93 0.47
CA ALA A 97 2.28 0.52 0.34
C ALA A 97 2.04 0.94 -1.11
N SER A 98 2.67 0.26 -2.08
CA SER A 98 2.47 0.50 -3.51
C SER A 98 1.02 0.23 -3.93
N ARG A 99 0.48 -0.96 -3.61
CA ARG A 99 -0.89 -1.32 -3.98
C ARG A 99 -1.93 -0.41 -3.37
N SER A 100 -1.74 0.00 -2.12
CA SER A 100 -2.64 0.95 -1.49
C SER A 100 -2.52 2.35 -2.08
N TRP A 101 -1.33 2.77 -2.50
CA TRP A 101 -1.13 4.04 -3.18
C TRP A 101 -1.78 4.02 -4.57
N ASP A 102 -1.65 2.93 -5.32
CA ASP A 102 -2.31 2.78 -6.63
C ASP A 102 -3.83 2.85 -6.49
N ASN A 103 -4.39 2.17 -5.49
CA ASN A 103 -5.83 2.24 -5.20
C ASN A 103 -6.26 3.66 -4.79
N PHE A 104 -5.50 4.30 -3.89
CA PHE A 104 -5.78 5.68 -3.46
C PHE A 104 -5.76 6.66 -4.63
N SER A 105 -4.67 6.65 -5.40
CA SER A 105 -4.44 7.59 -6.50
C SER A 105 -5.49 7.41 -7.60
N THR A 106 -5.88 6.17 -7.92
CA THR A 106 -6.93 5.87 -8.88
C THR A 106 -8.28 6.43 -8.41
N GLN A 107 -8.70 6.14 -7.18
CA GLN A 107 -9.98 6.63 -6.66
C GLN A 107 -10.00 8.15 -6.50
N PHE A 108 -8.89 8.74 -6.06
CA PHE A 108 -8.75 10.18 -5.93
C PHE A 108 -8.83 10.86 -7.30
N TYR A 109 -8.13 10.32 -8.30
CA TYR A 109 -8.16 10.85 -9.67
C TYR A 109 -9.53 10.69 -10.31
N TYR A 110 -10.22 9.56 -10.13
CA TYR A 110 -11.58 9.38 -10.64
C TYR A 110 -12.56 10.40 -10.04
N LYS A 111 -12.40 10.73 -8.75
CA LYS A 111 -13.34 11.60 -8.03
C LYS A 111 -13.05 13.11 -8.20
N PHE A 112 -11.78 13.49 -8.32
CA PHE A 112 -11.35 14.89 -8.31
C PHE A 112 -10.49 15.28 -9.51
N GLY A 113 -10.05 14.31 -10.31
CA GLY A 113 -9.33 14.55 -11.55
C GLY A 113 -10.27 15.13 -12.60
N ASN A 114 -9.78 16.14 -13.31
CA ASN A 114 -10.54 16.75 -14.40
C ASN A 114 -10.53 15.80 -15.60
N THR A 115 -11.53 14.93 -15.68
CA THR A 115 -11.97 14.31 -16.93
C THR A 115 -12.66 15.45 -17.68
N GLY A 116 -12.04 16.00 -18.73
CA GLY A 116 -12.59 17.16 -19.42
C GLY A 116 -14.07 16.93 -19.76
N ASP A 117 -14.88 18.00 -19.66
CA ASP A 117 -16.18 18.00 -20.33
C ASP A 117 -15.87 17.73 -21.81
N ASP A 118 -16.15 16.51 -22.29
CA ASP A 118 -16.23 16.19 -23.72
C ASP A 118 -17.47 16.90 -24.28
N ASP A 119 -17.43 18.23 -24.28
CA ASP A 119 -18.29 19.09 -25.10
C ASP A 119 -17.58 19.31 -26.45
N ASP A 120 -17.34 18.22 -27.19
CA ASP A 120 -17.08 18.30 -28.63
C ASP A 120 -18.20 17.54 -29.34
N ASP A 121 -19.34 18.24 -29.49
CA ASP A 121 -20.37 17.90 -30.47
C ASP A 121 -19.73 17.91 -31.88
N ASP A 122 -19.94 16.80 -32.59
CA ASP A 122 -19.85 16.62 -34.05
C ASP A 122 -18.50 16.93 -34.73
N ASP A 123 -17.67 15.90 -34.89
CA ASP A 123 -17.29 15.50 -36.25
C ASP A 123 -16.77 14.05 -36.33
N ASP A 124 -17.47 13.29 -37.17
CA ASP A 124 -17.03 12.07 -37.85
C ASP A 124 -15.52 12.08 -38.12
N LYS A 125 -14.74 11.33 -37.33
CA LYS A 125 -13.76 10.31 -37.78
C LYS A 125 -13.30 9.43 -36.64
N SER A 126 -13.44 8.12 -36.86
CA SER A 126 -12.81 7.02 -36.14
C SER A 126 -11.42 7.38 -35.59
N GLN A 127 -11.30 7.50 -34.28
CA GLN A 127 -10.08 7.16 -33.59
C GLN A 127 -10.35 5.91 -32.77
N ASP A 128 -9.72 4.85 -33.26
CA ASP A 128 -9.54 3.56 -32.64
C ASP A 128 -8.87 3.75 -31.27
N THR A 129 -9.66 3.99 -30.23
CA THR A 129 -9.20 4.00 -28.83
C THR A 129 -9.38 2.61 -28.24
N ASP A 130 -8.63 1.67 -28.81
CA ASP A 130 -8.47 0.30 -28.33
C ASP A 130 -7.47 0.18 -27.16
N ASP A 131 -7.13 1.29 -26.48
CA ASP A 131 -6.15 1.27 -25.39
C ASP A 131 -6.74 1.86 -24.09
N TYR A 132 -6.83 0.98 -23.09
CA TYR A 132 -7.27 1.20 -21.70
C TYR A 132 -8.77 1.14 -21.42
N LEU A 133 -9.43 0.09 -21.91
CA LEU A 133 -10.38 -0.66 -21.08
C LEU A 133 -9.59 -1.27 -19.90
N MET A 134 -9.25 -0.45 -18.92
CA MET A 134 -8.86 -0.93 -17.60
C MET A 134 -10.12 -1.58 -17.05
N ASP A 135 -10.16 -2.91 -17.15
CA ASP A 135 -11.11 -3.80 -16.47
C ASP A 135 -11.51 -3.13 -15.16
N ALA A 136 -12.73 -2.58 -15.17
CA ALA A 136 -13.28 -1.84 -14.04
C ALA A 136 -13.07 -2.76 -12.85
N SER A 137 -12.18 -2.36 -11.96
CA SER A 137 -11.68 -3.28 -10.96
C SER A 137 -12.88 -3.86 -10.22
N PRO A 138 -12.93 -5.17 -9.94
CA PRO A 138 -14.10 -5.87 -9.40
C PRO A 138 -14.49 -5.41 -7.98
N PHE A 139 -13.90 -4.32 -7.50
CA PHE A 139 -14.04 -3.77 -6.15
C PHE A 139 -15.36 -3.03 -5.92
N PHE A 140 -16.18 -2.80 -6.96
CA PHE A 140 -17.47 -2.13 -6.78
C PHE A 140 -18.56 -3.02 -6.15
N GLU A 141 -18.35 -4.33 -6.00
CA GLU A 141 -19.41 -5.24 -5.53
C GLU A 141 -18.95 -6.36 -4.57
N GLN A 142 -17.74 -6.31 -4.00
CA GLN A 142 -17.45 -7.21 -2.89
C GLN A 142 -18.06 -6.63 -1.61
N ASP A 143 -19.25 -7.11 -1.29
CA ASP A 143 -19.96 -6.82 -0.05
C ASP A 143 -18.99 -6.88 1.13
N VAL A 144 -18.91 -5.75 1.84
CA VAL A 144 -18.11 -5.52 3.06
C VAL A 144 -18.28 -6.63 4.11
N ASP A 145 -19.38 -7.38 4.06
CA ASP A 145 -19.69 -8.51 4.93
C ASP A 145 -18.99 -9.82 4.55
N ASP A 146 -18.65 -10.07 3.28
CA ASP A 146 -18.09 -11.36 2.86
C ASP A 146 -16.61 -11.53 3.24
N LEU A 147 -15.85 -10.43 3.36
CA LEU A 147 -14.47 -10.48 3.87
C LEU A 147 -14.42 -10.56 5.40
N ILE A 148 -15.36 -9.94 6.11
CA ILE A 148 -15.49 -10.04 7.58
C ILE A 148 -16.00 -11.44 7.99
N ARG A 149 -16.81 -12.09 7.16
CA ARG A 149 -17.21 -13.51 7.35
C ARG A 149 -16.05 -14.50 7.22
N GLN A 150 -14.90 -14.11 6.65
CA GLN A 150 -13.69 -14.95 6.61
C GLN A 150 -12.87 -14.97 7.92
N GLY A 151 -13.33 -14.31 8.99
CA GLY A 151 -12.80 -14.55 10.33
C GLY A 151 -11.52 -13.78 10.69
N PHE A 152 -11.20 -12.70 9.96
CA PHE A 152 -10.13 -11.80 10.37
C PHE A 152 -10.58 -10.94 11.56
N GLN A 153 -9.95 -11.18 12.72
CA GLN A 153 -10.22 -10.40 13.93
C GLN A 153 -9.86 -8.93 13.73
N LYS A 154 -10.76 -8.04 14.13
CA LYS A 154 -10.53 -6.60 14.20
C LYS A 154 -9.25 -6.34 15.02
N PRO A 155 -8.27 -5.56 14.51
CA PRO A 155 -7.08 -5.26 15.27
C PRO A 155 -7.47 -4.57 16.59
N PRO A 156 -6.82 -4.90 17.72
CA PRO A 156 -7.11 -4.28 19.00
C PRO A 156 -6.84 -2.77 18.95
N ASN A 157 -7.66 -2.00 19.69
CA ASN A 157 -7.53 -0.54 19.74
C ASN A 157 -6.11 -0.13 20.15
N PRO A 158 -5.51 0.89 19.50
CA PRO A 158 -4.17 1.36 19.84
C PRO A 158 -4.10 1.77 21.32
N VAL A 159 -3.07 1.30 22.02
CA VAL A 159 -2.77 1.76 23.38
C VAL A 159 -2.22 3.19 23.30
N PRO A 160 -2.72 4.16 24.09
CA PRO A 160 -2.17 5.50 24.12
C PRO A 160 -0.68 5.48 24.50
N ILE A 161 0.19 5.85 23.56
CA ILE A 161 1.62 5.97 23.81
C ILE A 161 1.85 7.25 24.61
N LYS A 162 2.24 7.11 25.88
CA LYS A 162 2.71 8.25 26.68
C LYS A 162 4.12 8.59 26.20
N LEU A 163 4.27 9.66 25.42
CA LEU A 163 5.57 10.17 25.02
C LEU A 163 6.41 10.51 26.28
N PRO A 164 7.68 10.11 26.34
CA PRO A 164 8.56 10.51 27.43
C PRO A 164 8.76 12.03 27.41
N SER A 165 8.57 12.68 28.55
CA SER A 165 8.84 14.13 28.69
C SER A 165 10.32 14.41 28.41
N MET A 166 10.57 15.48 27.66
CA MET A 166 11.91 15.94 27.32
C MET A 166 12.69 16.32 28.59
N PRO A 167 13.98 15.93 28.73
CA PRO A 167 14.77 16.38 29.87
C PRO A 167 15.05 17.88 29.76
N ASP A 168 14.92 18.60 30.87
CA ASP A 168 15.25 20.03 30.94
C ASP A 168 16.74 20.23 30.61
N ILE A 169 16.99 21.05 29.57
CA ILE A 169 18.33 21.48 29.22
C ILE A 169 18.76 22.53 30.25
N VAL A 170 19.65 22.14 31.15
CA VAL A 170 20.36 23.08 32.04
C VAL A 170 21.41 23.79 31.19
N MET A 171 21.21 25.08 30.92
CA MET A 171 22.23 25.91 30.27
C MET A 171 23.40 26.15 31.25
N PRO A 172 24.66 25.89 30.84
CA PRO A 172 25.82 26.32 31.61
C PRO A 172 25.95 27.87 31.56
N PRO A 173 26.51 28.50 32.60
CA PRO A 173 26.62 29.95 32.66
C PRO A 173 27.56 30.48 31.57
N VAL A 174 27.16 31.57 30.93
CA VAL A 174 27.94 32.30 29.92
C VAL A 174 29.19 32.86 30.59
N ASP A 175 30.37 32.41 30.15
CA ASP A 175 31.65 33.04 30.49
C ASP A 175 31.68 34.45 29.88
N GLN A 176 31.76 35.46 30.74
CA GLN A 176 32.05 36.83 30.35
C GLN A 176 33.57 36.98 30.22
N THR A 177 34.05 37.28 29.01
CA THR A 177 35.39 37.86 28.79
C THR A 177 35.24 39.21 28.13
#